data_AF-A0A7S1LRU9-F1
#
_entry.id   AF-A0A7S1LRU9-F1
#
_cell.length_a   1.000
_cell.length_b   1.000
_cell.length_c   1.000
_cell.angle_alpha   90.00
_cell.angle_beta   90.00
_cell.angle_gamma   90.00
#
_symmetry.space_group_name_H-M   'P 1'
#
loop_
_entity.id
_entity.type
_entity.pdbx_description
1 polymer ?
#
loop_
_entity_poly.entity_id
_entity_poly.type
_entity_poly.pdbx_seq_one_letter_code
_entity_poly.pdbx_strand_id
1 'polypeptide(L)'
;EKGKFVQGRFKNKWFEATILEVTTDEHGEKSVKVRWDYDESETSVLPASDIREVDDGAKAQEPKASDSRVLVIIGSERSRKFAEFRAMATVEMKCPGNYKDLAPPAAGDAFGHEVLRLGSQELQRCSEKRLRAVATVAQCLLEQVGEVLHLAGTGAERAQAREYVEWLTAATVPQAAGRKDVDELVVPKDKRGSLADHAVASLEQDTETLIFFEGGGTATSSGDAKLLVVGRDSTKRARALLKLRELQERSRPPFDDDDDDSWGVKAAPKVVYVVSKDEEERRRKRAARFATPPK
;
A
#
# COMPACT_ATOMS: atom_id res chain seq x y z
N GLU A 1 -10.19 30.05 29.14
CA GLU A 1 -9.73 31.39 28.68
C GLU A 1 -9.73 31.42 27.16
N LYS A 2 -9.84 32.61 26.56
CA LYS A 2 -9.77 32.77 25.10
C LYS A 2 -8.43 32.24 24.57
N GLY A 3 -8.46 31.46 23.50
CA GLY A 3 -7.30 30.79 22.92
C GLY A 3 -6.93 29.45 23.58
N LYS A 4 -7.61 29.03 24.66
CA LYS A 4 -7.37 27.72 25.29
C LYS A 4 -7.96 26.60 24.42
N PHE A 5 -7.17 25.54 24.28
CA PHE A 5 -7.58 24.30 23.62
C PHE A 5 -8.41 23.44 24.57
N VAL A 6 -9.56 23.00 24.13
CA VAL A 6 -10.53 22.26 24.93
C VAL A 6 -11.20 21.19 24.08
N GLN A 7 -11.95 20.29 24.73
CA GLN A 7 -12.91 19.45 24.04
C GLN A 7 -14.33 19.97 24.28
N GLY A 8 -15.03 20.25 23.19
CA GLY A 8 -16.45 20.61 23.18
C GLY A 8 -17.34 19.41 22.84
N ARG A 9 -18.51 19.32 23.44
CA ARG A 9 -19.49 18.26 23.14
C ARG A 9 -20.39 18.65 21.97
N PHE A 10 -20.39 17.85 20.91
CA PHE A 10 -21.30 17.99 19.76
C PHE A 10 -21.98 16.65 19.45
N LYS A 11 -23.32 16.64 19.37
CA LYS A 11 -24.13 15.43 19.07
C LYS A 11 -23.69 14.17 19.85
N ASN A 12 -23.46 14.32 21.16
CA ASN A 12 -23.00 13.27 22.09
C ASN A 12 -21.56 12.76 21.90
N LYS A 13 -20.71 13.46 21.15
CA LYS A 13 -19.28 13.15 21.05
C LYS A 13 -18.46 14.38 21.44
N TRP A 14 -17.24 14.14 21.93
CA TRP A 14 -16.29 15.19 22.29
C TRP A 14 -15.36 15.43 21.10
N PHE A 15 -15.19 16.69 20.71
CA PHE A 15 -14.33 17.11 19.62
C PHE A 15 -13.38 18.21 20.09
N GLU A 16 -12.21 18.25 19.49
CA GLU A 16 -11.19 19.26 19.76
C GLU A 16 -11.64 20.62 19.22
N ALA A 17 -11.48 21.64 20.05
CA ALA A 17 -11.93 22.98 19.75
C ALA A 17 -11.08 24.03 20.47
N THR A 18 -10.98 25.21 19.86
CA THR A 18 -10.32 26.38 20.43
C THR A 18 -11.36 27.37 20.93
N ILE A 19 -11.24 27.84 22.18
CA ILE A 19 -12.13 28.88 22.73
C ILE A 19 -11.87 30.21 22.03
N LEU A 20 -12.87 30.77 21.38
CA LEU A 20 -12.83 32.10 20.77
C LEU A 20 -13.30 33.19 21.72
N GLU A 21 -14.32 32.92 22.52
CA GLU A 21 -14.94 33.91 23.39
C GLU A 21 -15.67 33.24 24.55
N VAL A 22 -15.71 33.90 25.71
CA VAL A 22 -16.46 33.46 26.89
C VAL A 22 -17.43 34.58 27.27
N THR A 23 -18.71 34.29 27.18
CA THR A 23 -19.81 35.20 27.54
C THR A 23 -20.45 34.73 28.84
N THR A 24 -20.84 35.68 29.69
CA THR A 24 -21.56 35.39 30.94
C THR A 24 -22.85 36.19 30.90
N ASP A 25 -23.98 35.49 31.01
CA ASP A 25 -25.30 36.12 30.94
C ASP A 25 -25.66 36.76 32.30
N GLU A 26 -26.71 37.59 32.33
CA GLU A 26 -27.17 38.31 33.54
C GLU A 26 -27.54 37.38 34.71
N HIS A 27 -27.77 36.09 34.43
CA HIS A 27 -28.03 35.03 35.41
C HIS A 27 -26.77 34.28 35.89
N GLY A 28 -25.58 34.69 35.44
CA GLY A 28 -24.30 34.11 35.85
C GLY A 28 -23.92 32.80 35.14
N GLU A 29 -24.69 32.36 34.14
CA GLU A 29 -24.36 31.19 33.32
C GLU A 29 -23.29 31.53 32.27
N LYS A 30 -22.29 30.65 32.14
CA LYS A 30 -21.16 30.84 31.22
C LYS A 30 -21.41 30.06 29.93
N SER A 31 -21.48 30.78 28.82
CA SER A 31 -21.48 30.24 27.47
C SER A 31 -20.14 30.53 26.81
N VAL A 32 -19.67 29.60 25.97
CA VAL A 32 -18.34 29.68 25.38
C VAL A 32 -18.46 29.42 23.89
N LYS A 33 -18.00 30.38 23.11
CA LYS A 33 -17.89 30.24 21.66
C LYS A 33 -16.60 29.51 21.33
N VAL A 34 -16.71 28.39 20.63
CA VAL A 34 -15.58 27.56 20.21
C VAL A 34 -15.50 27.50 18.68
N ARG A 35 -14.28 27.33 18.18
CA ARG A 35 -13.98 26.96 16.79
C ARG A 35 -13.56 25.51 16.77
N TRP A 36 -14.14 24.69 15.89
CA TRP A 36 -13.78 23.28 15.79
C TRP A 36 -12.49 23.08 15.00
N ASP A 37 -11.67 22.12 15.40
CA ASP A 37 -10.39 21.85 14.72
C ASP A 37 -10.55 21.04 13.42
N TYR A 38 -11.66 20.33 13.25
CA TYR A 38 -11.95 19.61 12.01
C TYR A 38 -12.47 20.51 10.89
N ASP A 39 -12.95 21.71 11.22
CA ASP A 39 -13.46 22.71 10.28
C ASP A 39 -13.23 24.12 10.83
N GLU A 40 -12.19 24.78 10.33
CA GLU A 40 -11.78 26.12 10.78
C GLU A 40 -12.84 27.21 10.52
N SER A 41 -13.82 26.94 9.65
CA SER A 41 -14.91 27.86 9.33
C SER A 41 -16.14 27.69 10.24
N GLU A 42 -16.24 26.56 10.95
CA GLU A 42 -17.37 26.24 11.81
C GLU A 42 -17.13 26.73 13.24
N THR A 43 -18.06 27.55 13.76
CA THR A 43 -18.04 27.99 15.16
C THR A 43 -19.36 27.64 15.84
N SER A 44 -19.31 27.32 17.13
CA SER A 44 -20.47 26.94 17.92
C SER A 44 -20.42 27.56 19.30
N VAL A 45 -21.58 27.89 19.87
CA VAL A 45 -21.70 28.38 21.25
C VAL A 45 -22.15 27.23 22.11
N LEU A 46 -21.34 26.85 23.10
CA LEU A 46 -21.58 25.71 23.99
C LEU A 46 -21.69 26.19 25.44
N PRO A 47 -22.54 25.56 26.28
CA PRO A 47 -22.54 25.82 27.71
C PRO A 47 -21.23 25.31 28.34
N ALA A 48 -20.81 25.92 29.46
CA ALA A 48 -19.60 25.49 30.17
C ALA A 48 -19.61 24.01 30.60
N SER A 49 -20.79 23.40 30.79
CA SER A 49 -20.96 21.98 31.10
C SER A 49 -20.58 21.04 29.95
N ASP A 50 -20.61 21.54 28.70
CA ASP A 50 -20.25 20.80 27.49
C ASP A 50 -18.82 21.07 27.04
N ILE A 51 -17.99 21.61 27.94
CA ILE A 51 -16.58 21.89 27.72
C ILE A 51 -15.76 21.23 28.81
N ARG A 52 -14.73 20.50 28.38
CA ARG A 52 -13.74 19.91 29.30
C ARG A 52 -12.33 20.29 28.88
N GLU A 53 -11.48 20.44 29.89
CA GLU A 53 -10.05 20.62 29.66
C GLU A 53 -9.47 19.33 29.09
N VAL A 54 -8.57 19.48 28.13
CA VAL A 54 -7.78 18.38 27.61
C VAL A 54 -6.46 18.42 28.35
N ASP A 55 -6.11 17.34 29.05
CA ASP A 55 -4.78 17.19 29.63
C ASP A 55 -3.74 17.34 28.52
N ASP A 56 -2.69 18.14 28.77
CA ASP A 56 -1.64 18.51 27.81
C ASP A 56 -0.89 17.32 27.16
N GLY A 57 -1.21 16.08 27.56
CA GLY A 57 -0.69 14.84 26.97
C GLY A 57 -1.41 14.36 25.70
N ALA A 58 -2.53 14.97 25.30
CA ALA A 58 -3.31 14.52 24.14
C ALA A 58 -3.31 15.47 22.93
N LYS A 59 -2.51 16.54 22.95
CA LYS A 59 -2.20 17.25 21.70
C LYS A 59 -1.24 16.39 20.90
N ALA A 60 -1.59 16.12 19.65
CA ALA A 60 -0.62 15.85 18.60
C ALA A 60 0.33 17.06 18.56
N GLN A 61 1.36 17.00 19.40
CA GLN A 61 2.50 17.90 19.33
C GLN A 61 3.08 17.69 17.93
N GLU A 62 3.23 18.76 17.16
CA GLU A 62 4.35 18.80 16.22
C GLU A 62 5.57 18.32 17.02
N PRO A 63 6.26 17.27 16.57
CA PRO A 63 7.29 16.65 17.38
C PRO A 63 8.35 17.69 17.66
N LYS A 64 8.36 18.22 18.89
CA LYS A 64 9.53 18.90 19.42
C LYS A 64 10.67 17.92 19.26
N ALA A 65 11.71 18.32 18.54
CA ALA A 65 12.89 17.50 18.25
C ALA A 65 13.66 17.01 19.51
N SER A 66 13.11 17.18 20.72
CA SER A 66 13.74 16.92 22.00
C SER A 66 13.24 15.68 22.75
N ASP A 67 12.15 15.03 22.33
CA ASP A 67 11.63 13.80 22.98
C ASP A 67 11.98 12.51 22.22
N SER A 68 12.91 12.58 21.26
CA SER A 68 13.39 11.43 20.50
C SER A 68 14.16 10.47 21.41
N ARG A 69 13.62 9.26 21.60
CA ARG A 69 14.34 8.18 22.28
C ARG A 69 15.20 7.41 21.29
N VAL A 70 16.38 6.96 21.73
CA VAL A 70 17.27 6.12 20.92
C VAL A 70 16.77 4.68 20.92
N LEU A 71 16.47 4.15 19.74
CA LEU A 71 16.19 2.72 19.54
C LEU A 71 17.52 1.98 19.34
N VAL A 72 17.83 1.04 20.25
CA VAL A 72 19.02 0.18 20.14
C VAL A 72 18.62 -1.16 19.52
N ILE A 73 19.30 -1.54 18.44
CA ILE A 73 19.09 -2.81 17.74
C ILE A 73 20.35 -3.67 17.88
N ILE A 74 20.21 -4.87 18.46
CA ILE A 74 21.33 -5.78 18.74
C ILE A 74 21.15 -7.05 17.90
N GLY A 75 22.24 -7.53 17.30
CA GLY A 75 22.25 -8.74 16.46
C GLY A 75 23.36 -8.72 15.41
N SER A 76 23.31 -9.65 14.46
CA SER A 76 24.21 -9.63 13.29
C SER A 76 23.98 -8.37 12.44
N GLU A 77 24.96 -7.95 11.64
CA GLU A 77 24.81 -6.76 10.77
C GLU A 77 23.55 -6.83 9.89
N ARG A 78 23.32 -7.98 9.25
CA ARG A 78 22.15 -8.24 8.42
C ARG A 78 20.84 -8.19 9.23
N SER A 79 20.81 -8.83 10.41
CA SER A 79 19.63 -8.82 11.28
C SER A 79 19.31 -7.42 11.80
N ARG A 80 20.33 -6.63 12.15
CA ARG A 80 20.15 -5.24 12.61
C ARG A 80 19.57 -4.39 11.50
N LYS A 81 20.10 -4.50 10.27
CA LYS A 81 19.61 -3.73 9.12
C LYS A 81 18.17 -4.10 8.74
N PHE A 82 17.80 -5.38 8.83
CA PHE A 82 16.41 -5.80 8.65
C PHE A 82 15.47 -5.18 9.71
N ALA A 83 15.86 -5.22 10.98
CA ALA A 83 15.08 -4.61 12.07
C ALA A 83 14.98 -3.08 11.92
N GLU A 84 16.05 -2.43 11.48
CA GLU A 84 16.09 -1.00 11.15
C GLU A 84 15.07 -0.66 10.07
N PHE A 85 15.04 -1.39 8.95
CA PHE A 85 14.05 -1.17 7.89
C PHE A 85 12.61 -1.36 8.37
N ARG A 86 12.35 -2.37 9.21
CA ARG A 86 11.01 -2.58 9.81
C ARG A 86 10.60 -1.44 10.73
N ALA A 87 11.52 -0.92 11.54
CA ALA A 87 11.28 0.24 12.37
C ALA A 87 10.99 1.48 11.52
N MET A 88 11.77 1.70 10.46
CA MET A 88 11.57 2.80 9.52
C MET A 88 10.21 2.71 8.82
N ALA A 89 9.83 1.55 8.29
CA ALA A 89 8.52 1.34 7.67
C ALA A 89 7.37 1.61 8.64
N THR A 90 7.53 1.20 9.91
CA THR A 90 6.53 1.45 10.97
C THR A 90 6.40 2.93 11.30
N VAL A 91 7.52 3.63 11.41
CA VAL A 91 7.54 5.08 11.67
C VAL A 91 6.96 5.84 10.48
N GLU A 92 7.34 5.50 9.26
CA GLU A 92 6.84 6.15 8.03
C GLU A 92 5.33 5.96 7.85
N MET A 93 4.77 4.81 8.26
CA MET A 93 3.33 4.57 8.28
C MET A 93 2.59 5.49 9.27
N LYS A 94 3.24 5.90 10.37
CA LYS A 94 2.66 6.81 11.39
C LYS A 94 2.97 8.27 11.10
N CYS A 95 4.11 8.54 10.49
CA CYS A 95 4.65 9.85 10.19
C CYS A 95 5.20 9.86 8.76
N PRO A 96 4.33 9.98 7.73
CA PRO A 96 4.76 9.98 6.34
C PRO A 96 5.75 11.12 6.03
N GLY A 97 6.74 10.84 5.20
CA GLY A 97 7.79 11.77 4.81
C GLY A 97 8.96 11.86 5.81
N ASN A 98 8.95 11.10 6.90
CA ASN A 98 9.99 11.15 7.93
C ASN A 98 11.35 10.71 7.39
N TYR A 99 11.39 9.76 6.44
CA TYR A 99 12.64 9.26 5.85
C TYR A 99 12.87 9.70 4.39
N LYS A 100 12.13 10.66 3.85
CA LYS A 100 12.21 11.06 2.43
C LYS A 100 13.61 11.51 1.99
N ASP A 101 14.34 12.16 2.90
CA ASP A 101 15.67 12.73 2.67
C ASP A 101 16.80 11.78 3.05
N LEU A 102 16.46 10.55 3.48
CA LEU A 102 17.46 9.56 3.86
C LEU A 102 18.20 9.04 2.62
N ALA A 103 19.46 9.45 2.49
CA ALA A 103 20.38 8.93 1.49
C ALA A 103 21.43 8.05 2.18
N PRO A 104 21.40 6.71 1.99
CA PRO A 104 22.47 5.87 2.51
C PRO A 104 23.80 6.18 1.78
N PRO A 105 24.94 5.94 2.44
CA PRO A 105 26.24 6.07 1.79
C PRO A 105 26.36 5.11 0.59
N ALA A 106 27.21 5.46 -0.37
CA ALA A 106 27.45 4.61 -1.54
C ALA A 106 27.85 3.20 -1.10
N ALA A 107 27.03 2.22 -1.49
CA ALA A 107 27.26 0.84 -1.13
C ALA A 107 28.17 0.18 -2.18
N GLY A 108 29.38 -0.23 -1.77
CA GLY A 108 30.28 -1.04 -2.59
C GLY A 108 29.84 -2.51 -2.69
N ASP A 109 30.76 -3.41 -3.02
CA ASP A 109 30.45 -4.83 -3.21
C ASP A 109 30.12 -5.58 -1.91
N ALA A 110 30.61 -5.08 -0.78
CA ALA A 110 30.32 -5.63 0.55
C ALA A 110 28.84 -5.46 0.93
N PHE A 111 28.47 -6.01 2.09
CA PHE A 111 27.15 -5.76 2.67
C PHE A 111 26.95 -4.25 2.83
N GLY A 112 25.88 -3.75 2.24
CA GLY A 112 25.59 -2.32 2.19
C GLY A 112 24.11 -2.07 2.01
N HIS A 113 23.73 -0.79 2.06
CA HIS A 113 22.35 -0.33 1.97
C HIS A 113 22.23 0.67 0.82
N GLU A 114 21.21 0.47 0.01
CA GLU A 114 20.83 1.33 -1.09
C GLU A 114 19.33 1.66 -1.04
N VAL A 115 18.95 2.75 -1.69
CA VAL A 115 17.58 3.19 -1.90
C VAL A 115 17.25 3.16 -3.40
N LEU A 116 16.12 2.52 -3.75
CA LEU A 116 15.51 2.56 -5.07
C LEU A 116 14.20 3.37 -4.99
N ARG A 117 14.14 4.46 -5.76
CA ARG A 117 12.93 5.31 -5.85
C ARG A 117 12.08 4.85 -7.02
N LEU A 118 10.81 4.58 -6.75
CA LEU A 118 9.83 4.18 -7.76
C LEU A 118 8.73 5.24 -7.82
N GLY A 119 8.17 5.48 -9.00
CA GLY A 119 6.97 6.29 -9.15
C GLY A 119 5.72 5.58 -8.58
N SER A 120 4.65 6.33 -8.30
CA SER A 120 3.43 5.77 -7.71
C SER A 120 2.79 4.66 -8.56
N GLN A 121 2.88 4.74 -9.89
CA GLN A 121 2.39 3.69 -10.79
C GLN A 121 3.23 2.41 -10.73
N GLU A 122 4.55 2.55 -10.53
CA GLU A 122 5.47 1.41 -10.41
C GLU A 122 5.25 0.70 -9.07
N LEU A 123 5.08 1.44 -7.98
CA LEU A 123 4.76 0.89 -6.66
C LEU A 123 3.46 0.07 -6.67
N GLN A 124 2.44 0.49 -7.43
CA GLN A 124 1.20 -0.29 -7.57
C GLN A 124 1.41 -1.67 -8.20
N ARG A 125 2.44 -1.86 -9.02
CA ARG A 125 2.81 -3.16 -9.60
C ARG A 125 3.62 -4.02 -8.63
N CYS A 126 4.23 -3.40 -7.62
CA CYS A 126 5.07 -4.02 -6.61
C CYS A 126 4.29 -4.37 -5.33
N SER A 127 3.36 -5.34 -5.41
CA SER A 127 2.69 -5.82 -4.21
C SER A 127 3.67 -6.36 -3.15
N GLU A 128 3.35 -6.22 -1.86
CA GLU A 128 4.21 -6.69 -0.76
C GLU A 128 4.62 -8.17 -0.89
N LYS A 129 3.72 -9.02 -1.38
CA LYS A 129 4.00 -10.45 -1.60
C LYS A 129 5.08 -10.65 -2.66
N ARG A 130 5.00 -9.92 -3.78
CA ARG A 130 5.99 -10.00 -4.86
C ARG A 130 7.32 -9.38 -4.47
N LEU A 131 7.31 -8.26 -3.74
CA LEU A 131 8.51 -7.68 -3.16
C LEU A 131 9.22 -8.65 -2.19
N ARG A 132 8.46 -9.41 -1.40
CA ARG A 132 9.01 -10.48 -0.55
C ARG A 132 9.60 -11.63 -1.37
N ALA A 133 8.96 -12.01 -2.47
CA ALA A 133 9.50 -13.01 -3.38
C ALA A 133 10.83 -12.53 -4.02
N VAL A 134 10.91 -11.26 -4.45
CA VAL A 134 12.17 -10.65 -4.91
C VAL A 134 13.26 -10.73 -3.83
N ALA A 135 12.95 -10.29 -2.60
CA ALA A 135 13.87 -10.35 -1.47
C ALA A 135 14.44 -11.77 -1.26
N THR A 136 13.55 -12.77 -1.38
CA THR A 136 13.88 -14.18 -1.19
C THR A 136 14.77 -14.70 -2.31
N VAL A 137 14.39 -14.46 -3.57
CA VAL A 137 15.12 -14.97 -4.74
C VAL A 137 16.47 -14.30 -4.91
N ALA A 138 16.54 -12.97 -4.73
CA ALA A 138 17.78 -12.21 -4.82
C ALA A 138 18.67 -12.31 -3.57
N GLN A 139 18.20 -12.97 -2.50
CA GLN A 139 18.87 -12.99 -1.19
C GLN A 139 19.23 -11.57 -0.71
N CYS A 140 18.35 -10.60 -0.96
CA CYS A 140 18.52 -9.21 -0.57
C CYS A 140 17.46 -8.86 0.50
N LEU A 141 17.82 -8.08 1.50
CA LEU A 141 16.82 -7.41 2.32
C LEU A 141 16.14 -6.37 1.44
N LEU A 142 14.81 -6.40 1.36
CA LEU A 142 14.02 -5.44 0.62
C LEU A 142 12.81 -5.07 1.47
N GLU A 143 12.65 -3.78 1.76
CA GLU A 143 11.53 -3.25 2.52
C GLU A 143 11.02 -1.96 1.86
N GLN A 144 9.71 -1.77 1.80
CA GLN A 144 9.12 -0.50 1.38
C GLN A 144 9.00 0.43 2.60
N VAL A 145 9.57 1.64 2.48
CA VAL A 145 9.44 2.73 3.45
C VAL A 145 8.87 3.92 2.70
N GLY A 146 7.57 4.17 2.87
CA GLY A 146 6.86 5.21 2.14
C GLY A 146 6.82 4.91 0.64
N GLU A 147 7.34 5.83 -0.17
CA GLU A 147 7.42 5.69 -1.63
C GLU A 147 8.76 5.11 -2.11
N VAL A 148 9.57 4.60 -1.18
CA VAL A 148 10.95 4.21 -1.44
C VAL A 148 11.18 2.76 -1.07
N LEU A 149 11.89 2.02 -1.92
CA LEU A 149 12.35 0.67 -1.60
C LEU A 149 13.78 0.73 -1.05
N HIS A 150 13.96 0.15 0.13
CA HIS A 150 15.26 0.01 0.78
C HIS A 150 15.82 -1.37 0.50
N LEU A 151 17.00 -1.43 -0.12
CA LEU A 151 17.70 -2.66 -0.46
C LEU A 151 18.95 -2.78 0.41
N ALA A 152 19.15 -3.93 1.07
CA ALA A 152 20.39 -4.21 1.77
C ALA A 152 20.89 -5.64 1.55
N GLY A 153 22.17 -5.77 1.24
CA GLY A 153 22.79 -7.02 0.82
C GLY A 153 24.18 -6.75 0.27
N THR A 154 24.83 -7.76 -0.30
CA THR A 154 26.06 -7.57 -1.10
C THR A 154 25.77 -6.82 -2.40
N GLY A 155 26.80 -6.32 -3.10
CA GLY A 155 26.64 -5.66 -4.39
C GLY A 155 25.86 -6.51 -5.40
N ALA A 156 26.16 -7.81 -5.48
CA ALA A 156 25.47 -8.76 -6.34
C ALA A 156 24.00 -8.98 -5.92
N GLU A 157 23.72 -9.14 -4.61
CA GLU A 157 22.35 -9.30 -4.10
C GLU A 157 21.49 -8.06 -4.41
N ARG A 158 22.04 -6.85 -4.21
CA ARG A 158 21.31 -5.59 -4.50
C ARG A 158 21.10 -5.38 -5.99
N ALA A 159 22.11 -5.68 -6.82
CA ALA A 159 21.98 -5.58 -8.28
C ALA A 159 20.90 -6.53 -8.82
N GLN A 160 20.88 -7.78 -8.35
CA GLN A 160 19.88 -8.77 -8.74
C GLN A 160 18.48 -8.40 -8.23
N ALA A 161 18.35 -7.91 -6.99
CA ALA A 161 17.08 -7.42 -6.48
C ALA A 161 16.54 -6.24 -7.29
N ARG A 162 17.41 -5.29 -7.68
CA ARG A 162 17.00 -4.17 -8.56
C ARG A 162 16.50 -4.67 -9.91
N GLU A 163 17.24 -5.56 -10.55
CA GLU A 163 16.84 -6.15 -11.84
C GLU A 163 15.45 -6.79 -11.75
N TYR A 164 15.17 -7.56 -10.69
CA TYR A 164 13.85 -8.16 -10.53
C TYR A 164 12.76 -7.15 -10.18
N VAL A 165 13.05 -6.09 -9.42
CA VAL A 165 12.10 -5.00 -9.22
C VAL A 165 11.80 -4.29 -10.54
N GLU A 166 12.80 -4.06 -11.38
CA GLU A 166 12.60 -3.50 -12.72
C GLU A 166 11.71 -4.42 -13.57
N TRP A 167 11.85 -5.74 -13.45
CA TRP A 167 10.93 -6.68 -14.13
C TRP A 167 9.50 -6.64 -13.57
N LEU A 168 9.32 -6.33 -12.28
CA LEU A 168 7.99 -6.13 -11.69
C LEU A 168 7.32 -4.85 -12.23
N THR A 169 8.10 -3.80 -12.45
CA THR A 169 7.57 -2.48 -12.81
C THR A 169 7.53 -2.26 -14.32
N ALA A 170 8.31 -2.99 -15.11
CA ALA A 170 8.36 -2.88 -16.56
C ALA A 170 7.04 -3.32 -17.23
N ALA A 171 6.75 -2.73 -18.39
CA ALA A 171 5.65 -3.18 -19.24
C ALA A 171 5.94 -4.55 -19.87
N THR A 172 7.21 -4.85 -20.14
CA THR A 172 7.67 -6.09 -20.74
C THR A 172 8.92 -6.59 -20.01
N VAL A 173 8.95 -7.89 -19.73
CA VAL A 173 10.12 -8.56 -19.15
C VAL A 173 11.06 -8.97 -20.29
N PRO A 174 12.36 -8.64 -20.23
CA PRO A 174 13.31 -8.98 -21.28
C PRO A 174 13.48 -10.49 -21.44
N GLN A 175 13.98 -10.89 -22.60
CA GLN A 175 14.35 -12.29 -22.84
C GLN A 175 15.47 -12.70 -21.89
N ALA A 176 15.24 -13.80 -21.16
CA ALA A 176 16.13 -14.30 -20.11
C ALA A 176 16.75 -15.68 -20.45
N ALA A 177 16.68 -16.08 -21.72
CA ALA A 177 17.14 -17.39 -22.18
C ALA A 177 18.62 -17.64 -21.85
N GLY A 178 18.91 -18.81 -21.29
CA GLY A 178 20.27 -19.23 -20.96
C GLY A 178 20.84 -18.67 -19.65
N ARG A 179 20.07 -17.86 -18.92
CA ARG A 179 20.45 -17.42 -17.58
C ARG A 179 20.42 -18.58 -16.59
N LYS A 180 21.38 -18.63 -15.65
CA LYS A 180 21.53 -19.74 -14.69
C LYS A 180 20.47 -19.74 -13.59
N ASP A 181 19.89 -18.57 -13.32
CA ASP A 181 18.85 -18.30 -12.32
C ASP A 181 17.43 -18.41 -12.88
N VAL A 182 17.27 -18.79 -14.16
CA VAL A 182 15.98 -18.82 -14.85
C VAL A 182 15.77 -20.15 -15.56
N ASP A 183 14.61 -20.76 -15.35
CA ASP A 183 14.13 -21.85 -16.21
C ASP A 183 12.87 -21.39 -16.97
N GLU A 184 12.69 -21.89 -18.20
CA GLU A 184 11.59 -21.47 -19.09
C GLU A 184 10.49 -22.53 -19.18
N LEU A 185 9.25 -22.08 -19.28
CA LEU A 185 8.08 -22.93 -19.55
C LEU A 185 7.23 -22.30 -20.66
N VAL A 186 7.01 -23.05 -21.74
CA VAL A 186 6.07 -22.66 -22.78
C VAL A 186 4.65 -22.93 -22.27
N VAL A 187 3.77 -21.93 -22.44
CA VAL A 187 2.36 -21.98 -22.07
C VAL A 187 1.54 -21.80 -23.35
N PRO A 188 0.80 -22.84 -23.78
CA PRO A 188 -0.14 -22.71 -24.88
C PRO A 188 -1.18 -21.62 -24.60
N LYS A 189 -1.60 -20.88 -25.64
CA LYS A 189 -2.56 -19.77 -25.52
C LYS A 189 -3.80 -20.14 -24.70
N ASP A 190 -4.37 -21.31 -24.98
CA ASP A 190 -5.61 -21.78 -24.36
C ASP A 190 -5.47 -22.15 -22.88
N LYS A 191 -4.23 -22.43 -22.43
CA LYS A 191 -3.93 -22.78 -21.04
C LYS A 191 -3.56 -21.57 -20.19
N ARG A 192 -3.38 -20.38 -20.78
CA ARG A 192 -3.00 -19.18 -20.04
C ARG A 192 -4.00 -18.80 -18.95
N GLY A 193 -5.30 -18.96 -19.22
CA GLY A 193 -6.37 -18.66 -18.27
C GLY A 193 -6.35 -19.55 -17.00
N SER A 194 -5.70 -20.71 -17.03
CA SER A 194 -5.50 -21.56 -15.85
C SER A 194 -4.50 -20.97 -14.85
N LEU A 195 -3.63 -20.07 -15.30
CA LEU A 195 -2.55 -19.46 -14.53
C LEU A 195 -2.97 -18.08 -14.00
N ALA A 196 -4.06 -18.06 -13.23
CA ALA A 196 -4.55 -16.85 -12.58
C ALA A 196 -3.52 -16.29 -11.57
N ASP A 197 -3.47 -14.96 -11.42
CA ASP A 197 -2.48 -14.26 -10.60
C ASP A 197 -2.35 -14.80 -9.16
N HIS A 198 -3.48 -15.12 -8.53
CA HIS A 198 -3.50 -15.64 -7.16
C HIS A 198 -2.88 -17.05 -7.07
N ALA A 199 -3.04 -17.88 -8.10
CA ALA A 199 -2.45 -19.21 -8.16
C ALA A 199 -0.94 -19.12 -8.37
N VAL A 200 -0.50 -18.22 -9.26
CA VAL A 200 0.92 -17.94 -9.48
C VAL A 200 1.56 -17.38 -8.22
N ALA A 201 0.96 -16.38 -7.57
CA ALA A 201 1.50 -15.80 -6.33
C ALA A 201 1.58 -16.80 -5.17
N SER A 202 0.60 -17.72 -5.07
CA SER A 202 0.65 -18.80 -4.07
C SER A 202 1.77 -19.80 -4.39
N LEU A 203 1.95 -20.12 -5.67
CA LEU A 203 3.03 -20.98 -6.12
C LEU A 203 4.40 -20.35 -5.86
N GLU A 204 4.60 -19.08 -6.21
CA GLU A 204 5.81 -18.30 -5.92
C GLU A 204 6.19 -18.38 -4.44
N GLN A 205 5.22 -18.18 -3.54
CA GLN A 205 5.43 -18.27 -2.11
C GLN A 205 5.80 -19.70 -1.67
N ASP A 206 5.09 -20.70 -2.19
CA ASP A 206 5.34 -22.11 -1.87
C ASP A 206 6.72 -22.58 -2.33
N THR A 207 7.17 -22.13 -3.49
CA THR A 207 8.43 -22.59 -4.10
C THR A 207 9.59 -21.65 -3.87
N GLU A 208 9.36 -20.49 -3.23
CA GLU A 208 10.36 -19.43 -3.07
C GLU A 208 11.01 -19.05 -4.41
N THR A 209 10.16 -18.92 -5.44
CA THR A 209 10.54 -18.50 -6.79
C THR A 209 9.78 -17.24 -7.17
N LEU A 210 10.21 -16.59 -8.23
CA LEU A 210 9.53 -15.44 -8.81
C LEU A 210 9.21 -15.75 -10.27
N ILE A 211 7.99 -15.46 -10.71
CA ILE A 211 7.46 -15.91 -12.00
C ILE A 211 7.03 -14.71 -12.83
N PHE A 212 7.41 -14.74 -14.11
CA PHE A 212 7.09 -13.69 -15.06
C PHE A 212 6.65 -14.27 -16.41
N PHE A 213 5.80 -13.55 -17.12
CA PHE A 213 5.63 -13.77 -18.55
C PHE A 213 6.67 -12.94 -19.32
N GLU A 214 7.45 -13.58 -20.18
CA GLU A 214 8.35 -12.89 -21.09
C GLU A 214 7.54 -11.97 -22.03
N GLY A 215 8.08 -10.80 -22.37
CA GLY A 215 7.43 -9.86 -23.29
C GLY A 215 6.08 -9.33 -22.81
N GLY A 216 5.83 -9.29 -21.49
CA GLY A 216 4.56 -8.83 -20.93
C GLY A 216 3.40 -9.80 -21.19
N GLY A 217 3.71 -11.05 -21.55
CA GLY A 217 2.72 -12.04 -21.95
C GLY A 217 2.11 -11.78 -23.32
N THR A 218 2.77 -10.99 -24.17
CA THR A 218 2.44 -11.00 -25.59
C THR A 218 2.77 -12.37 -26.16
N ALA A 219 1.82 -12.94 -26.90
CA ALA A 219 2.03 -14.23 -27.54
C ALA A 219 3.19 -14.12 -28.54
N THR A 220 4.04 -15.14 -28.58
CA THR A 220 5.03 -15.31 -29.65
C THR A 220 4.34 -15.35 -31.02
N SER A 221 5.10 -15.24 -32.11
CA SER A 221 4.56 -15.41 -33.47
C SER A 221 3.81 -16.74 -33.66
N SER A 222 4.10 -17.74 -32.82
CA SER A 222 3.43 -19.04 -32.72
C SER A 222 2.11 -19.04 -31.90
N GLY A 223 1.76 -17.96 -31.20
CA GLY A 223 0.58 -17.89 -30.34
C GLY A 223 0.82 -18.28 -28.88
N ASP A 224 1.97 -18.90 -28.57
CA ASP A 224 2.33 -19.36 -27.23
C ASP A 224 2.96 -18.26 -26.39
N ALA A 225 2.70 -18.26 -25.09
CA ALA A 225 3.37 -17.39 -24.12
C ALA A 225 4.52 -18.16 -23.45
N LYS A 226 5.56 -17.45 -23.03
CA LYS A 226 6.67 -18.06 -22.29
C LYS A 226 6.69 -17.53 -20.86
N LEU A 227 6.72 -18.46 -19.91
CA LEU A 227 6.92 -18.18 -18.49
C LEU A 227 8.38 -18.36 -18.11
N LEU A 228 8.87 -17.42 -17.33
CA LEU A 228 10.18 -17.43 -16.71
C LEU A 228 10.00 -17.77 -15.24
N VAL A 229 10.61 -18.86 -14.78
CA VAL A 229 10.69 -19.24 -13.38
C VAL A 229 12.05 -18.85 -12.86
N VAL A 230 12.10 -17.81 -12.03
CA VAL A 230 13.31 -17.20 -11.50
C VAL A 230 13.57 -17.70 -10.08
N GLY A 231 14.80 -18.13 -9.80
CA GLY A 231 15.17 -18.72 -8.52
C GLY A 231 16.66 -19.04 -8.47
N ARG A 232 17.31 -18.89 -7.31
CA ARG A 232 18.73 -19.30 -7.16
C ARG A 232 18.90 -20.81 -7.06
N ASP A 233 17.92 -21.49 -6.47
CA ASP A 233 17.92 -22.94 -6.25
C ASP A 233 17.20 -23.66 -7.40
N SER A 234 17.94 -24.44 -8.18
CA SER A 234 17.41 -25.20 -9.31
C SER A 234 16.38 -26.25 -8.89
N THR A 235 16.47 -26.79 -7.67
CA THR A 235 15.50 -27.77 -7.16
C THR A 235 14.14 -27.10 -6.91
N LYS A 236 14.17 -25.88 -6.36
CA LYS A 236 12.97 -25.08 -6.14
C LYS A 236 12.32 -24.66 -7.46
N ARG A 237 13.13 -24.27 -8.45
CA ARG A 237 12.62 -23.98 -9.80
C ARG A 237 12.04 -25.22 -10.48
N ALA A 238 12.70 -26.38 -10.39
CA ALA A 238 12.16 -27.63 -10.90
C ALA A 238 10.81 -27.99 -10.25
N ARG A 239 10.68 -27.79 -8.93
CA ARG A 239 9.41 -27.96 -8.22
C ARG A 239 8.34 -26.99 -8.69
N ALA A 240 8.69 -25.72 -8.93
CA ALA A 240 7.78 -24.73 -9.48
C ALA A 240 7.31 -25.10 -10.88
N LEU A 241 8.20 -25.57 -11.75
CA LEU A 241 7.85 -26.04 -13.09
C LEU A 241 6.87 -27.23 -13.06
N LEU A 242 7.06 -28.20 -12.17
CA LEU A 242 6.14 -29.32 -12.01
C LEU A 242 4.75 -28.83 -11.60
N LYS A 243 4.67 -27.98 -10.56
CA LYS A 243 3.40 -27.39 -10.11
C LYS A 243 2.72 -26.54 -11.20
N LEU A 244 3.49 -25.78 -11.98
CA LEU A 244 2.95 -24.98 -13.10
C LEU A 244 2.38 -25.86 -14.21
N ARG A 245 3.03 -26.98 -14.54
CA ARG A 245 2.49 -27.95 -15.51
C ARG A 245 1.20 -28.58 -15.01
N GLU A 246 1.13 -28.94 -13.72
CA GLU A 246 -0.11 -29.44 -13.12
C GLU A 246 -1.24 -28.40 -13.17
N LEU A 247 -0.93 -27.12 -12.94
CA LEU A 247 -1.91 -26.04 -13.06
C LEU A 247 -2.39 -25.86 -14.50
N GLN A 248 -1.51 -25.99 -15.49
CA GLN A 248 -1.89 -25.92 -16.91
C GLN A 248 -2.90 -26.99 -17.33
N GLU A 249 -2.82 -28.19 -16.73
CA GLU A 249 -3.76 -29.28 -17.02
C GLU A 249 -5.08 -29.19 -16.27
N ARG A 250 -5.21 -28.31 -15.27
CA ARG A 250 -6.49 -28.09 -14.59
C ARG A 250 -7.42 -27.31 -15.52
N SER A 251 -8.39 -28.01 -16.10
CA SER A 251 -9.43 -27.39 -16.90
C SER A 251 -10.21 -26.36 -16.07
N ARG A 252 -10.34 -25.13 -16.59
CA ARG A 252 -11.27 -24.14 -16.06
C ARG A 252 -12.71 -24.69 -16.24
N PRO A 253 -13.64 -24.46 -15.28
CA PRO A 253 -15.06 -24.58 -15.61
C PRO A 253 -15.38 -23.61 -16.76
N PRO A 254 -16.37 -23.91 -17.64
CA PRO A 254 -16.75 -22.98 -18.70
C PRO A 254 -17.18 -21.66 -18.06
N PHE A 255 -16.66 -20.53 -18.51
CA PHE A 255 -17.09 -19.20 -18.10
C PHE A 255 -17.43 -18.40 -19.35
N ASP A 256 -18.59 -17.73 -19.32
CA ASP A 256 -19.15 -16.92 -20.40
C ASP A 256 -18.17 -15.84 -20.87
N ASP A 257 -18.07 -15.69 -22.19
CA ASP A 257 -17.10 -14.89 -22.97
C ASP A 257 -17.22 -13.35 -22.83
N ASP A 258 -17.72 -12.82 -21.71
CA ASP A 258 -18.03 -11.38 -21.57
C ASP A 258 -17.15 -10.59 -20.57
N ASP A 259 -16.04 -11.16 -20.08
CA ASP A 259 -15.06 -10.41 -19.28
C ASP A 259 -13.79 -10.08 -20.11
N ASP A 260 -13.66 -8.80 -20.46
CA ASP A 260 -12.52 -8.15 -21.12
C ASP A 260 -11.23 -8.30 -20.28
N ASP A 261 -10.42 -9.31 -20.62
CA ASP A 261 -9.11 -9.66 -20.08
C ASP A 261 -8.00 -8.65 -20.49
N SER A 262 -8.22 -7.36 -20.22
CA SER A 262 -7.21 -6.32 -20.42
C SER A 262 -6.26 -6.18 -19.21
N TRP A 263 -4.97 -6.41 -19.46
CA TRP A 263 -3.85 -6.21 -18.52
C TRP A 263 -3.51 -4.72 -18.29
N GLY A 264 -4.50 -3.90 -17.93
CA GLY A 264 -4.34 -2.50 -17.58
C GLY A 264 -5.58 -1.94 -16.88
N VAL A 265 -5.36 -1.24 -15.76
CA VAL A 265 -6.33 -0.49 -14.94
C VAL A 265 -7.78 -1.03 -15.00
N LYS A 266 -8.13 -1.90 -14.04
CA LYS A 266 -9.52 -2.35 -13.90
C LYS A 266 -10.44 -1.16 -13.73
N ALA A 267 -11.41 -1.00 -14.63
CA ALA A 267 -12.55 -0.12 -14.40
C ALA A 267 -13.24 -0.58 -13.11
N ALA A 268 -13.40 0.34 -12.15
CA ALA A 268 -14.04 0.03 -10.87
C ALA A 268 -15.44 -0.58 -11.13
N PRO A 269 -15.84 -1.60 -10.37
CA PRO A 269 -17.13 -2.24 -10.55
C PRO A 269 -18.25 -1.20 -10.48
N LYS A 270 -19.14 -1.21 -11.46
CA LYS A 270 -20.28 -0.29 -11.55
C LYS A 270 -21.26 -0.66 -10.43
N VAL A 271 -21.14 -0.02 -9.28
CA VAL A 271 -22.05 -0.20 -8.15
C VAL A 271 -23.42 0.36 -8.55
N VAL A 272 -24.32 -0.52 -9.00
CA VAL A 272 -25.72 -0.20 -9.22
C VAL A 272 -26.42 -0.24 -7.86
N TYR A 273 -26.71 0.93 -7.29
CA TYR A 273 -27.52 1.02 -6.09
C TYR A 273 -28.97 0.64 -6.44
N VAL A 274 -29.38 -0.56 -6.06
CA VAL A 274 -30.80 -0.93 -6.06
C VAL A 274 -31.45 -0.23 -4.86
N VAL A 275 -31.96 0.97 -5.09
CA VAL A 275 -32.74 1.70 -4.10
C VAL A 275 -34.15 1.11 -4.12
N SER A 276 -34.62 0.60 -2.98
CA SER A 276 -36.00 0.12 -2.87
C SER A 276 -37.00 1.26 -3.18
N LYS A 277 -38.16 0.92 -3.75
CA LYS A 277 -39.19 1.92 -4.12
C LYS A 277 -39.60 2.82 -2.94
N ASP A 278 -39.55 2.30 -1.71
CA ASP A 278 -39.86 3.05 -0.50
C ASP A 278 -38.78 4.09 -0.17
N GLU A 279 -37.51 3.78 -0.45
CA GLU A 279 -36.37 4.68 -0.26
C GLU A 279 -36.36 5.79 -1.34
N GLU A 280 -36.78 5.48 -2.58
CA GLU A 280 -37.03 6.48 -3.62
C GLU A 280 -38.15 7.45 -3.23
N GLU A 281 -39.26 6.95 -2.67
CA GLU A 281 -40.38 7.81 -2.27
C GLU A 281 -39.99 8.74 -1.10
N ARG A 282 -39.17 8.25 -0.16
CA ARG A 282 -38.60 9.06 0.93
C ARG A 282 -37.65 10.14 0.41
N ARG A 283 -36.88 9.87 -0.64
CA ARG A 283 -36.00 10.87 -1.29
C ARG A 283 -36.82 11.91 -2.04
N ARG A 284 -37.88 11.50 -2.75
CA ARG A 284 -38.82 12.43 -3.41
C ARG A 284 -39.49 13.37 -2.43
N LYS A 285 -39.96 12.85 -1.27
CA LYS A 285 -40.57 13.66 -0.21
C LYS A 285 -39.58 14.62 0.45
N ARG A 286 -38.30 14.24 0.58
CA ARG A 286 -37.24 15.14 1.07
C ARG A 286 -36.92 16.24 0.05
N ALA A 287 -36.78 15.91 -1.23
CA ALA A 287 -36.53 16.90 -2.28
C ALA A 287 -37.65 17.95 -2.39
N ALA A 288 -38.92 17.53 -2.25
CA ALA A 288 -40.07 18.45 -2.25
C ALA A 288 -40.09 19.43 -1.06
N ARG A 289 -39.43 19.08 0.06
CA ARG A 289 -39.32 19.97 1.24
C ARG A 289 -38.25 21.05 1.09
N PHE A 290 -37.28 20.85 0.20
CA PHE A 290 -36.17 21.78 -0.05
C PHE A 290 -36.29 22.49 -1.40
N ALA A 291 -37.35 22.24 -2.16
CA ALA A 291 -37.65 23.01 -3.36
C ALA A 291 -38.15 24.41 -2.95
N THR A 292 -37.34 25.42 -3.20
CA THR A 292 -37.72 26.84 -3.04
C THR A 292 -38.88 27.15 -3.99
N PRO A 293 -39.94 27.87 -3.53
CA PRO A 293 -41.03 28.24 -4.42
C PRO A 293 -40.52 29.16 -5.54
N PRO A 294 -41.05 29.04 -6.77
CA PRO A 294 -40.68 29.92 -7.86
C PRO A 294 -41.06 31.37 -7.53
N LYS A 295 -40.19 32.31 -7.89
CA LYS A 295 -40.40 33.76 -7.75
C LYS A 295 -41.54 34.24 -8.64
#